data_AF-A0A8K0G5M8-F1
#
_entry.id   AF-A0A8K0G5M8-F1
#
_cell.length_a   1.000
_cell.length_b   1.000
_cell.length_c   1.000
_cell.angle_alpha   90.00
_cell.angle_beta   90.00
_cell.angle_gamma   90.00
#
_symmetry.space_group_name_H-M   'P 1'
#
loop_
_entity.id
_entity.type
_entity.pdbx_description
1 polymer ?
#
loop_
_entity_poly.entity_id
_entity_poly.type
_entity_poly.pdbx_seq_one_letter_code
_entity_poly.pdbx_strand_id
1 'polypeptide(L)'
;VTKSNIHENHNFYLHKEYFRIHRYYGIYSLLRPVPVIRDPDLIKKVTAKWFEAFGNHRAFVPKDVDPIWAKNVFEENIEDGWHDLRTTLSPTLTSSKLKIMFELMQKCAKQCVKHFQKQEGLVTVETKDVFEVYSRRNWYNHLQCNLQFIREP
;
A
#
# COMPACT_ATOMS: atom_id res chain seq x y z
N VAL A 1 15.32 -31.56 9.06
CA VAL A 1 14.74 -30.32 9.60
C VAL A 1 15.58 -29.90 10.80
N THR A 2 16.62 -29.13 10.51
CA THR A 2 17.79 -28.88 11.36
C THR A 2 17.50 -27.85 12.46
N LYS A 3 18.20 -27.98 13.59
CA LYS A 3 18.10 -27.16 14.82
C LYS A 3 18.17 -25.63 14.61
N SER A 4 18.60 -25.15 13.43
CA SER A 4 18.64 -23.73 13.06
C SER A 4 17.24 -23.10 12.95
N ASN A 5 16.22 -23.85 12.50
CA ASN A 5 14.85 -23.31 12.35
C ASN A 5 14.12 -23.11 13.69
N ILE A 6 14.62 -23.69 14.78
CA ILE A 6 13.95 -23.62 16.09
C ILE A 6 14.32 -22.30 16.79
N HIS A 7 15.55 -21.81 16.63
CA HIS A 7 16.01 -20.57 17.25
C HIS A 7 15.42 -19.30 16.59
N GLU A 8 15.25 -19.29 15.27
CA GLU A 8 14.62 -18.15 14.56
C GLU A 8 13.14 -18.01 14.91
N ASN A 9 12.44 -19.15 15.00
CA ASN A 9 11.04 -19.18 15.42
C ASN A 9 10.87 -18.75 16.88
N HIS A 10 11.75 -19.17 17.79
CA HIS A 10 11.65 -18.81 19.21
C HIS A 10 11.80 -17.31 19.46
N ASN A 11 12.71 -16.63 18.74
CA ASN A 11 12.84 -15.18 18.79
C ASN A 11 11.59 -14.46 18.24
N PHE A 12 10.97 -14.97 17.17
CA PHE A 12 9.72 -14.41 16.64
C PHE A 12 8.55 -14.52 17.64
N TYR A 13 8.42 -15.65 18.34
CA TYR A 13 7.35 -15.84 19.32
C TYR A 13 7.55 -15.02 20.60
N LEU A 14 8.78 -14.93 21.12
CA LEU A 14 9.09 -14.08 22.27
C LEU A 14 8.91 -12.60 21.93
N HIS A 15 9.38 -12.16 20.76
CA HIS A 15 9.12 -10.82 20.22
C HIS A 15 7.60 -10.57 20.20
N LYS A 16 6.82 -11.45 19.56
CA LYS A 16 5.35 -11.29 19.47
C LYS A 16 4.65 -11.17 20.83
N GLU A 17 5.04 -11.93 21.85
CA GLU A 17 4.41 -11.86 23.18
C GLU A 17 4.87 -10.64 24.00
N TYR A 18 6.16 -10.28 23.98
CA TYR A 18 6.65 -9.05 24.63
C TYR A 18 6.04 -7.79 23.99
N PHE A 19 5.91 -7.77 22.67
CA PHE A 19 5.14 -6.79 21.91
C PHE A 19 3.67 -7.18 21.78
N ARG A 20 3.06 -7.82 22.79
CA ARG A 20 1.61 -7.74 22.99
C ARG A 20 1.26 -6.90 24.19
N ILE A 21 2.09 -6.93 25.23
CA ILE A 21 1.82 -6.36 26.55
C ILE A 21 1.87 -4.81 26.54
N HIS A 22 2.76 -4.21 25.73
CA HIS A 22 3.00 -2.76 25.78
C HIS A 22 2.14 -1.96 24.79
N ARG A 23 1.69 -0.74 25.13
CA ARG A 23 0.86 0.09 24.22
C ARG A 23 1.66 0.73 23.07
N TYR A 24 2.95 0.96 23.30
CA TYR A 24 3.93 1.44 22.33
C TYR A 24 5.33 0.91 22.71
N TYR A 25 6.26 0.89 21.76
CA TYR A 25 7.65 0.47 21.98
C TYR A 25 8.58 1.14 20.96
N GLY A 26 9.87 1.20 21.26
CA GLY A 26 10.88 1.70 20.32
C GLY A 26 11.53 0.57 19.54
N ILE A 27 11.76 0.77 18.25
CA ILE A 27 12.66 -0.04 17.42
C ILE A 27 13.77 0.84 16.87
N TYR A 28 14.88 0.26 16.44
CA TYR A 28 15.89 0.99 15.67
C TYR A 28 15.73 0.67 14.19
N SER A 29 15.42 1.69 13.39
CA SER A 29 15.52 1.62 11.93
C SER A 29 16.95 2.00 11.54
N LEU A 30 17.76 0.99 11.25
CA LEU A 30 19.21 1.13 11.06
C LEU A 30 19.83 1.81 12.30
N LEU A 31 20.22 3.08 12.18
CA LEU A 31 20.85 3.84 13.26
C LEU A 31 19.90 4.77 14.00
N ARG A 32 18.64 4.86 13.58
CA ARG A 32 17.68 5.83 14.14
C ARG A 32 16.62 5.12 14.99
N PRO A 33 16.38 5.55 16.24
CA PRO A 33 15.25 5.06 17.01
C PRO A 33 13.93 5.53 16.38
N VAL A 34 12.95 4.63 16.29
CA VAL A 34 11.62 4.84 15.73
C VAL A 34 10.58 4.33 16.72
N PRO A 35 9.62 5.16 17.15
CA PRO A 35 8.52 4.72 17.99
C PRO A 35 7.50 3.93 17.17
N VAL A 36 7.08 2.78 17.69
CA VAL A 36 6.00 1.95 17.15
C VAL A 36 4.82 1.97 18.10
N ILE A 37 3.70 2.48 17.61
CA ILE A 37 2.44 2.55 18.36
C ILE A 37 1.58 1.35 17.98
N ARG A 38 1.01 0.65 18.96
CA ARG A 38 0.09 -0.49 18.73
C ARG A 38 -1.32 -0.27 19.26
N ASP A 39 -1.49 0.62 20.23
CA ASP A 39 -2.80 0.93 20.79
C ASP A 39 -3.69 1.63 19.74
N PRO A 40 -4.82 1.03 19.30
CA PRO A 40 -5.69 1.63 18.29
C PRO A 40 -6.22 3.01 18.68
N ASP A 41 -6.45 3.26 19.97
CA ASP A 41 -6.92 4.57 20.45
C ASP A 41 -5.82 5.62 20.29
N LEU A 42 -4.56 5.22 20.53
CA LEU A 42 -3.42 6.11 20.35
C LEU A 42 -3.11 6.33 18.86
N ILE A 43 -3.20 5.28 18.03
CA ILE A 43 -3.08 5.40 16.56
C ILE A 43 -4.11 6.40 16.06
N LYS A 44 -5.38 6.25 16.43
CA LYS A 44 -6.45 7.18 16.01
C LYS A 44 -6.19 8.61 16.48
N LYS A 45 -5.67 8.82 17.69
CA LYS A 45 -5.30 10.15 18.17
C LYS A 45 -4.18 10.75 17.33
N VAL A 46 -3.12 10.00 17.07
CA VAL A 46 -1.97 10.46 16.29
C VAL A 46 -2.34 10.73 14.83
N THR A 47 -3.08 9.82 14.18
CA THR A 47 -3.39 9.93 12.75
C THR A 47 -4.56 10.87 12.43
N ALA A 48 -5.42 11.19 13.40
CA ALA A 48 -6.59 12.06 13.16
C ALA A 48 -6.55 13.35 13.99
N LYS A 49 -6.40 13.26 15.31
CA LYS A 49 -6.47 14.46 16.18
C LYS A 49 -5.19 15.28 16.17
N TRP A 50 -4.04 14.61 16.11
CA TRP A 50 -2.72 15.22 16.16
C TRP A 50 -2.02 15.17 14.81
N PHE A 51 -2.79 15.04 13.72
CA PHE A 51 -2.24 14.91 12.37
C PHE A 51 -1.33 16.08 12.01
N GLU A 52 -1.70 17.32 12.35
CA GLU A 52 -0.87 18.50 12.12
C GLU A 52 0.53 18.42 12.76
N ALA A 53 0.68 17.71 13.87
CA ALA A 53 1.97 17.55 14.56
C ALA A 53 2.77 16.32 14.09
N PHE A 54 2.09 15.29 13.56
CA PHE A 54 2.71 13.98 13.23
C PHE A 54 2.60 13.59 11.75
N GLY A 55 2.00 14.43 10.90
CA GLY A 55 1.74 14.09 9.51
C GLY A 55 2.93 14.30 8.58
N ASN A 56 4.01 14.91 9.05
CA ASN A 56 5.27 14.97 8.30
C ASN A 56 5.95 13.59 8.31
N HIS A 57 6.32 13.12 7.13
CA HIS A 57 6.91 11.81 6.93
C HIS A 57 8.43 11.89 6.80
N ARG A 58 9.11 10.79 7.13
CA ARG A 58 10.52 10.66 6.79
C ARG A 58 10.63 10.38 5.31
N ALA A 59 11.33 11.25 4.58
CA ALA A 59 11.58 11.02 3.17
C ALA A 59 12.28 9.66 2.94
N PHE A 60 11.67 8.81 2.12
CA PHE A 60 12.21 7.57 1.62
C PHE A 60 13.31 7.82 0.59
N VAL A 61 13.13 8.81 -0.29
CA VAL A 61 14.12 9.24 -1.30
C VAL A 61 14.35 10.75 -1.20
N PRO A 62 15.61 11.22 -1.24
CA PRO A 62 15.89 12.65 -1.31
C PRO A 62 15.21 13.31 -2.53
N LYS A 63 14.62 14.50 -2.35
CA LYS A 63 13.83 15.17 -3.40
C LYS A 63 14.65 15.48 -4.67
N ASP A 64 15.97 15.65 -4.52
CA ASP A 64 16.95 15.87 -5.58
C ASP A 64 17.24 14.62 -6.42
N VAL A 65 17.08 13.43 -5.84
CA VAL A 65 17.34 12.15 -6.52
C VAL A 65 16.14 11.71 -7.36
N ASP A 66 14.92 11.80 -6.79
CA ASP A 66 13.68 11.50 -7.52
C ASP A 66 12.59 12.54 -7.23
N PRO A 67 12.51 13.59 -8.06
CA PRO A 67 11.48 14.63 -7.94
C PRO A 67 10.06 14.12 -8.17
N ILE A 68 9.88 13.00 -8.88
CA ILE A 68 8.56 12.43 -9.16
C ILE A 68 8.07 11.69 -7.92
N TRP A 69 8.92 10.86 -7.30
CA TRP A 69 8.60 10.20 -6.05
C TRP A 69 8.35 11.23 -4.94
N ALA A 70 9.18 12.26 -4.84
CA ALA A 70 9.04 13.30 -3.83
C ALA A 70 7.68 14.00 -3.82
N LYS A 71 7.03 14.13 -4.97
CA LYS A 71 5.74 14.83 -5.15
C LYS A 71 4.51 13.93 -5.02
N ASN A 72 4.67 12.77 -4.40
CA ASN A 72 3.56 11.85 -4.16
C ASN A 72 2.84 12.19 -2.83
N VAL A 73 1.54 11.89 -2.73
CA VAL A 73 0.72 12.20 -1.52
C VAL A 73 1.21 11.52 -0.24
N PHE A 74 1.99 10.45 -0.36
CA PHE A 74 2.52 9.69 0.78
C PHE A 74 3.90 10.19 1.25
N GLU A 75 4.57 10.99 0.45
CA GLU A 75 5.93 11.49 0.67
C GLU A 75 5.94 13.00 0.94
N GLU A 76 4.98 13.74 0.37
CA GLU A 76 4.85 15.18 0.57
C GLU A 76 4.46 15.49 2.02
N ASN A 77 5.19 16.40 2.66
CA ASN A 77 4.88 16.87 4.00
C ASN A 77 3.70 17.85 4.01
N ILE A 78 3.11 18.05 5.19
CA ILE A 78 2.00 19.01 5.36
C ILE A 78 2.43 20.40 4.89
N GLU A 79 3.62 20.83 5.32
CA GLU A 79 4.19 22.15 5.01
C GLU A 79 4.52 22.34 3.53
N ASP A 80 4.73 21.24 2.79
CA ASP A 80 5.18 21.27 1.40
C ASP A 80 4.01 21.23 0.38
N GLY A 81 2.76 21.22 0.84
CA GLY A 81 1.56 21.27 -0.03
C GLY A 81 0.75 19.98 -0.10
N TRP A 82 0.88 19.08 0.88
CA TRP A 82 0.07 17.86 0.96
C TRP A 82 -1.44 18.12 0.87
N HIS A 83 -1.94 19.19 1.50
CA HIS A 83 -3.36 19.54 1.47
C HIS A 83 -3.85 19.84 0.04
N ASP A 84 -3.04 20.53 -0.76
CA ASP A 84 -3.38 20.89 -2.13
C ASP A 84 -3.39 19.63 -3.02
N LEU A 85 -2.34 18.82 -2.94
CA LEU A 85 -2.23 17.51 -3.59
C LEU A 85 -3.44 16.61 -3.28
N ARG A 86 -3.81 16.52 -2.00
CA ARG A 86 -4.97 15.73 -1.56
C ARG A 86 -6.28 16.32 -2.08
N THR A 87 -6.43 17.63 -2.08
CA THR A 87 -7.64 18.31 -2.59
C THR A 87 -7.83 18.05 -4.08
N THR A 88 -6.73 18.02 -4.85
CA THR A 88 -6.76 17.67 -6.28
C THR A 88 -7.10 16.20 -6.52
N LEU A 89 -6.56 15.27 -5.71
CA LEU A 89 -6.72 13.83 -5.95
C LEU A 89 -8.01 13.24 -5.38
N SER A 90 -8.51 13.75 -4.25
CA SER A 90 -9.75 13.29 -3.61
C SER A 90 -10.97 13.20 -4.57
N PRO A 91 -11.25 14.19 -5.45
CA PRO A 91 -12.38 14.12 -6.40
C PRO A 91 -12.20 13.09 -7.54
N THR A 92 -11.04 12.44 -7.63
CA THR A 92 -10.85 11.30 -8.55
C THR A 92 -11.36 9.98 -7.98
N LEU A 93 -11.60 9.92 -6.66
CA LEU A 93 -12.04 8.72 -5.93
C LEU A 93 -13.53 8.74 -5.58
N THR A 94 -14.38 9.28 -6.45
CA THR A 94 -15.83 9.29 -6.22
C THR A 94 -16.43 7.89 -6.36
N SER A 95 -17.58 7.66 -5.71
CA SER A 95 -18.29 6.37 -5.81
C SER A 95 -18.62 5.96 -7.25
N SER A 96 -18.91 6.93 -8.13
CA SER A 96 -19.17 6.66 -9.55
C SER A 96 -17.91 6.17 -10.27
N LYS A 97 -16.75 6.81 -10.03
CA LYS A 97 -15.47 6.39 -10.60
C LYS A 97 -15.03 5.04 -10.06
N LEU A 98 -15.18 4.80 -8.76
CA LEU A 98 -14.89 3.50 -8.13
C LEU A 98 -15.75 2.36 -8.72
N LYS A 99 -17.02 2.64 -9.07
CA LYS A 99 -17.88 1.65 -9.73
C LYS A 99 -17.35 1.26 -11.11
N ILE A 100 -16.93 2.24 -11.91
CA ILE A 100 -16.33 1.99 -13.23
C ILE A 100 -15.05 1.15 -13.09
N MET A 101 -14.19 1.49 -12.13
CA MET A 101 -12.99 0.70 -11.82
C MET A 101 -13.33 -0.75 -11.46
N PHE A 102 -14.34 -0.95 -10.63
CA PHE A 102 -14.79 -2.28 -10.23
C PHE A 102 -15.30 -3.11 -11.42
N GLU A 103 -16.01 -2.50 -12.36
CA GLU A 103 -16.44 -3.17 -13.59
C GLU A 103 -15.26 -3.61 -14.46
N LEU A 104 -14.19 -2.80 -14.54
CA LEU A 104 -12.97 -3.16 -15.27
C LEU A 104 -12.21 -4.30 -14.59
N MET A 105 -12.09 -4.25 -13.26
CA MET A 105 -11.50 -5.33 -12.46
C MET A 105 -12.21 -6.67 -12.70
N GLN A 106 -13.54 -6.64 -12.74
CA GLN A 106 -14.35 -7.82 -13.06
C GLN A 106 -14.12 -8.32 -14.49
N LYS A 107 -13.99 -7.42 -15.47
CA LYS A 107 -13.66 -7.80 -16.86
C LYS A 107 -12.30 -8.51 -16.92
N CYS A 108 -11.27 -7.97 -16.27
CA CYS A 108 -9.95 -8.59 -16.17
C CYS A 108 -10.03 -9.97 -15.50
N ALA A 109 -10.82 -10.10 -14.43
CA ALA A 109 -10.96 -11.36 -13.70
C ALA A 109 -11.65 -12.42 -14.57
N LYS A 110 -12.73 -12.06 -15.27
CA LYS A 110 -13.41 -12.94 -16.22
C LYS A 110 -12.50 -13.39 -17.36
N GLN A 111 -11.65 -12.50 -17.88
CA GLN A 111 -10.66 -12.86 -18.91
C GLN A 111 -9.61 -13.83 -18.37
N CYS A 112 -9.15 -13.63 -17.14
CA CYS A 112 -8.21 -14.53 -16.47
C CYS A 112 -8.82 -15.93 -16.31
N VAL A 113 -10.06 -16.04 -15.80
CA VAL A 113 -10.77 -17.31 -15.68
C VAL A 113 -10.97 -17.98 -17.05
N LYS A 114 -11.41 -17.23 -18.06
CA LYS A 114 -11.58 -17.74 -19.42
C LYS A 114 -10.28 -18.27 -20.03
N HIS A 115 -9.13 -17.70 -19.66
CA HIS A 115 -7.83 -18.19 -20.13
C HIS A 115 -7.54 -19.60 -19.60
N PHE A 116 -7.81 -19.86 -18.33
CA PHE A 116 -7.62 -21.18 -17.73
C PHE A 116 -8.68 -22.19 -18.16
N GLN A 117 -9.93 -21.77 -18.37
CA GLN A 117 -10.99 -22.65 -18.87
C GLN A 117 -10.72 -23.21 -20.28
N LYS A 118 -9.88 -22.54 -21.08
CA LYS A 118 -9.50 -23.01 -22.43
C LYS A 118 -8.38 -24.05 -22.42
N GLN A 119 -7.73 -24.24 -21.27
CA GLN A 119 -6.67 -25.24 -21.16
C GLN A 119 -7.30 -26.59 -20.83
N GLU A 120 -7.01 -27.61 -21.63
CA GLU A 120 -7.49 -28.96 -21.39
C GLU A 120 -6.48 -29.72 -20.51
N GLY A 121 -6.98 -30.43 -19.50
CA GLY A 121 -6.16 -31.24 -18.59
C GLY A 121 -5.72 -30.53 -17.31
N LEU A 122 -4.89 -31.21 -16.52
CA LEU A 122 -4.34 -30.67 -15.28
C LEU A 122 -3.17 -29.74 -15.59
N VAL A 123 -3.40 -28.42 -15.50
CA VAL A 123 -2.33 -27.42 -15.63
C VAL A 123 -1.88 -26.98 -14.25
N THR A 124 -0.60 -27.19 -13.95
CA THR A 124 0.03 -26.62 -12.76
C THR A 124 0.59 -25.26 -13.12
N VAL A 125 0.16 -24.21 -12.40
CA VAL A 125 0.58 -22.83 -12.63
C VAL A 125 1.11 -22.21 -11.35
N GLU A 126 2.13 -21.36 -11.48
CA GLU A 126 2.60 -20.55 -10.35
C GLU A 126 1.61 -19.41 -10.09
N THR A 127 0.99 -19.40 -8.92
CA THR A 127 -0.05 -18.40 -8.59
C THR A 127 0.49 -16.97 -8.60
N LYS A 128 1.78 -16.78 -8.30
CA LYS A 128 2.44 -15.47 -8.33
C LYS A 128 2.39 -14.87 -9.74
N ASP A 129 2.77 -15.65 -10.75
CA ASP A 129 2.79 -15.19 -12.16
C ASP A 129 1.38 -14.83 -12.64
N VAL A 130 0.39 -15.64 -12.26
CA VAL A 130 -1.02 -15.38 -12.57
C VAL A 130 -1.48 -14.06 -11.96
N PHE A 131 -1.15 -13.84 -10.68
CA PHE A 131 -1.53 -12.63 -9.96
C PHE A 131 -0.81 -11.39 -10.49
N GLU A 132 0.45 -11.53 -10.92
CA GLU A 132 1.22 -10.47 -11.54
C GLU A 132 0.59 -10.02 -12.88
N VAL A 133 0.25 -10.97 -13.76
CA VAL A 133 -0.40 -10.67 -15.04
C VAL A 133 -1.77 -10.04 -14.82
N TYR A 134 -2.56 -10.55 -13.86
CA TYR A 134 -3.84 -9.98 -13.49
C TYR A 134 -3.71 -8.53 -13.00
N SER A 135 -2.82 -8.30 -12.02
CA SER A 135 -2.60 -6.99 -11.40
C SER A 135 -2.08 -5.97 -12.39
N ARG A 136 -1.13 -6.36 -13.26
CA ARG A 136 -0.57 -5.49 -14.29
C ARG A 136 -1.63 -5.04 -15.30
N ARG A 137 -2.50 -5.95 -15.74
CA ARG A 137 -3.62 -5.61 -16.65
C ARG A 137 -4.66 -4.72 -15.98
N ASN A 138 -4.93 -4.97 -14.70
CA ASN A 138 -5.83 -4.13 -13.92
C ASN A 138 -5.29 -2.70 -13.79
N TRP A 139 -4.01 -2.56 -13.45
CA TRP A 139 -3.32 -1.27 -13.35
C TRP A 139 -3.36 -0.49 -14.67
N TYR A 140 -3.07 -1.15 -15.79
CA TYR A 140 -3.12 -0.51 -17.11
C TYR A 140 -4.52 0.03 -17.43
N ASN A 141 -5.57 -0.75 -17.18
CA ASN A 141 -6.95 -0.30 -17.41
C ASN A 141 -7.35 0.84 -16.47
N HIS A 142 -6.87 0.82 -15.23
CA HIS A 142 -7.13 1.87 -14.25
C HIS A 142 -6.47 3.20 -14.67
N LEU A 143 -5.21 3.16 -15.13
CA LEU A 143 -4.51 4.33 -15.67
C LEU A 143 -5.20 4.91 -16.89
N GLN A 144 -5.63 4.06 -17.83
CA GLN A 144 -6.35 4.52 -19.02
C GLN A 144 -7.66 5.23 -18.67
N CYS A 145 -8.43 4.70 -17.72
CA CYS A 145 -9.64 5.38 -17.26
C CYS A 145 -9.34 6.70 -16.55
N ASN A 146 -8.37 6.73 -15.63
CA ASN A 146 -8.02 7.99 -14.95
C ASN A 146 -7.48 9.05 -15.93
N LEU A 147 -6.68 8.66 -16.94
CA LEU A 147 -6.19 9.57 -17.98
C LEU A 147 -7.32 10.11 -18.87
N GLN A 148 -8.33 9.30 -19.16
CA GLN A 148 -9.51 9.73 -19.90
C GLN A 148 -10.36 10.72 -19.09
N PHE A 149 -10.48 10.52 -17.78
CA PHE A 149 -11.19 11.44 -16.87
C PHE A 149 -10.42 12.72 -16.53
N ILE A 150 -9.08 12.76 -16.65
CA ILE A 150 -8.28 14.01 -16.50
C ILE A 150 -8.40 14.89 -17.75
N ARG A 151 -8.78 14.31 -18.90
CA ARG A 151 -8.95 15.03 -20.18
C ARG A 151 -10.37 15.53 -20.45
N GLU A 152 -11.36 15.12 -19.65
CA GLU A 152 -12.72 15.64 -19.76
C GLU A 152 -12.88 16.85 -18.80
N PRO A 153 -13.26 18.03 -19.32
CA PRO A 153 -13.43 19.25 -18.50
C PRO A 153 -14.61 19.18 -17.54
#